data_AF-A0A0G1ZHT8-F1
#
_entry.id   AF-A0A0G1ZHT8-F1
#
_cell.length_a   1.000
_cell.length_b   1.000
_cell.length_c   1.000
_cell.angle_alpha   90.00
_cell.angle_beta   90.00
_cell.angle_gamma   90.00
#
_symmetry.space_group_name_H-M   'P 1'
#
loop_
_entity.id
_entity.type
_entity.pdbx_description
1 polymer ?
#
loop_
_entity_poly.entity_id
_entity_poly.type
_entity_poly.pdbx_seq_one_letter_code
_entity_poly.pdbx_strand_id
1 'polypeptide(L)'
;MRNKQENVEFGSKYSYQQYRELGGVINEEDYQSVLNCAQSMVTVDNKALIAQSELIAKKSGIILHNSEDALDQRTVLYGILRTDTNPGEKYHHGQMSDQELFAEALRMLGDADSLKKLIDAHPNIFPPIKNE
;
A
#
# COMPACT_ATOMS: atom_id res chain seq x y z
N MET A 1 -21.97 -27.05 -25.61
CA MET A 1 -22.50 -25.90 -24.84
C MET A 1 -21.39 -25.42 -23.93
N ARG A 2 -20.87 -24.20 -24.15
CA ARG A 2 -19.71 -23.67 -23.40
C ARG A 2 -20.18 -23.29 -22.00
N ASN A 3 -19.59 -23.93 -20.98
CA ASN A 3 -19.68 -23.47 -19.60
C ASN A 3 -19.14 -22.05 -19.55
N LYS A 4 -20.03 -21.08 -19.36
CA LYS A 4 -19.67 -19.76 -18.90
C LYS A 4 -19.18 -19.95 -17.47
N GLN A 5 -17.86 -20.01 -17.31
CA GLN A 5 -17.25 -19.64 -16.03
C GLN A 5 -17.68 -18.21 -15.78
N GLU A 6 -18.63 -18.06 -14.85
CA GLU A 6 -18.83 -16.83 -14.12
C GLU A 6 -17.52 -16.57 -13.38
N ASN A 7 -16.57 -15.95 -14.08
CA ASN A 7 -15.52 -15.18 -13.44
C ASN A 7 -16.26 -14.07 -12.72
N VAL A 8 -16.46 -14.27 -11.42
CA VAL A 8 -16.87 -13.23 -10.50
C VAL A 8 -15.78 -12.16 -10.61
N GLU A 9 -16.02 -11.15 -11.43
CA GLU A 9 -15.28 -9.89 -11.42
C GLU A 9 -15.52 -9.27 -10.04
N PHE A 10 -14.67 -9.66 -9.08
CA PHE A 10 -14.53 -8.91 -7.85
C PHE A 10 -13.79 -7.63 -8.23
N GLY A 11 -14.58 -6.63 -8.61
CA GLY A 11 -14.09 -5.38 -9.20
C GLY A 11 -12.93 -4.81 -8.40
N SER A 12 -11.78 -4.69 -9.06
CA SER A 12 -10.66 -3.88 -8.60
C SER A 12 -11.19 -2.45 -8.42
N LYS A 13 -11.57 -2.09 -7.18
CA LYS A 13 -12.07 -0.74 -6.89
C LYS A 13 -11.00 0.33 -7.18
N TYR A 14 -9.73 -0.10 -7.31
CA TYR A 14 -8.55 0.73 -7.54
C TYR A 14 -7.80 0.26 -8.79
N SER A 15 -7.56 1.17 -9.73
CA SER A 15 -6.83 0.89 -10.96
C SER A 15 -5.36 1.33 -10.85
N TYR A 16 -4.48 0.69 -11.62
CA TYR A 16 -3.09 1.13 -11.72
C TYR A 16 -3.00 2.59 -12.21
N GLN A 17 -3.93 3.03 -13.06
CA GLN A 17 -4.01 4.43 -13.47
C GLN A 17 -4.24 5.39 -12.28
N GLN A 18 -5.22 5.10 -11.41
CA GLN A 18 -5.47 5.92 -10.22
C GLN A 18 -4.26 5.93 -9.27
N TYR A 19 -3.61 4.78 -9.11
CA TYR A 19 -2.37 4.66 -8.35
C TYR A 19 -1.28 5.61 -8.89
N ARG A 20 -1.09 5.67 -10.21
CA ARG A 20 -0.16 6.60 -10.86
C ARG A 20 -0.57 8.07 -10.70
N GLU A 21 -1.86 8.39 -10.78
CA GLU A 21 -2.40 9.75 -10.57
C GLU A 21 -2.14 10.25 -9.14
N LEU A 22 -2.10 9.36 -8.15
CA LEU A 22 -1.70 9.65 -6.76
C LEU A 22 -0.18 9.69 -6.55
N GLY A 23 0.62 9.61 -7.62
CA GLY A 23 2.08 9.67 -7.60
C GLY A 23 2.75 8.33 -7.30
N GLY A 24 2.07 7.21 -7.52
CA GLY A 24 2.64 5.88 -7.34
C GLY A 24 3.80 5.62 -8.30
N VAL A 25 4.88 5.01 -7.80
CA VAL A 25 6.13 4.82 -8.56
C VAL A 25 6.43 3.39 -8.94
N ILE A 26 5.78 2.41 -8.30
CA ILE A 26 5.90 0.98 -8.54
C ILE A 26 5.38 0.66 -9.95
N ASN A 27 5.95 -0.34 -10.62
CA ASN A 27 5.49 -0.78 -11.93
C ASN A 27 4.18 -1.58 -11.81
N GLU A 28 3.50 -1.80 -12.94
CA GLU A 28 2.18 -2.45 -12.95
C GLU A 28 2.24 -3.93 -12.53
N GLU A 29 3.29 -4.65 -12.91
CA GLU A 29 3.45 -6.07 -12.57
C GLU A 29 3.57 -6.25 -11.05
N ASP A 30 4.44 -5.46 -10.41
CA ASP A 30 4.62 -5.46 -8.95
C ASP A 30 3.36 -4.97 -8.23
N TYR A 31 2.68 -3.94 -8.76
CA TYR A 31 1.40 -3.47 -8.24
C TYR A 31 0.35 -4.60 -8.19
N GLN A 32 0.19 -5.33 -9.29
CA GLN A 32 -0.75 -6.44 -9.36
C GLN A 32 -0.32 -7.61 -8.47
N SER A 33 0.97 -7.91 -8.41
CA SER A 33 1.53 -8.96 -7.54
C SER A 33 1.19 -8.68 -6.07
N VAL A 34 1.44 -7.46 -5.60
CA VAL A 34 1.14 -7.04 -4.22
C VAL A 34 -0.36 -7.13 -3.91
N LEU A 35 -1.23 -6.69 -4.82
CA LEU A 35 -2.67 -6.82 -4.64
C LEU A 35 -3.14 -8.28 -4.58
N ASN A 36 -2.57 -9.15 -5.41
CA ASN A 36 -2.87 -10.59 -5.40
C ASN A 36 -2.39 -11.25 -4.10
N CYS A 37 -1.21 -10.86 -3.58
CA CYS A 37 -0.73 -11.30 -2.28
C CYS A 37 -1.67 -10.85 -1.13
N ALA A 38 -2.15 -9.61 -1.18
CA ALA A 38 -3.09 -9.09 -0.18
C ALA A 38 -4.45 -9.82 -0.23
N GLN A 39 -4.91 -10.21 -1.42
CA GLN A 39 -6.17 -10.95 -1.61
C GLN A 39 -6.05 -12.42 -1.23
N SER A 40 -4.89 -13.04 -1.42
CA SER A 40 -4.68 -14.47 -1.10
C SER A 40 -4.52 -14.74 0.40
N MET A 41 -4.86 -13.77 1.26
CA MET A 41 -4.79 -13.86 2.72
C MET A 41 -3.41 -14.29 3.22
N VAL A 42 -2.33 -13.93 2.54
CA VAL A 42 -0.97 -14.08 3.08
C VAL A 42 -0.93 -13.22 4.34
N THR A 43 -1.05 -13.86 5.49
CA THR A 43 -1.12 -13.18 6.78
C THR A 43 0.24 -12.59 7.08
N VAL A 44 0.28 -11.27 7.25
CA VAL A 44 1.41 -10.60 7.89
C VAL A 44 1.35 -10.95 9.38
N ASP A 45 1.84 -12.13 9.77
CA ASP A 45 1.93 -12.56 11.17
C ASP A 45 3.14 -11.91 11.90
N ASN A 46 3.72 -10.87 11.29
CA ASN A 46 4.82 -10.15 11.87
C ASN A 46 4.31 -8.99 12.72
N LYS A 47 4.18 -9.24 14.03
CA LYS A 47 3.78 -8.24 15.03
C LYS A 47 4.61 -6.95 14.98
N ALA A 48 5.88 -7.02 14.59
CA ALA A 48 6.72 -5.84 14.47
C ALA A 48 6.31 -4.97 13.27
N LEU A 49 5.88 -5.55 12.16
CA LEU A 49 5.38 -4.79 11.00
C LEU A 49 4.01 -4.16 11.30
N ILE A 50 3.14 -4.89 11.99
CA ILE A 50 1.85 -4.36 12.45
C ILE A 50 2.09 -3.13 13.34
N ALA A 51 2.92 -3.26 14.38
CA ALA A 51 3.24 -2.16 15.28
C ALA A 51 3.90 -0.96 14.57
N GLN A 52 4.74 -1.20 13.57
CA GLN A 52 5.34 -0.13 12.75
C GLN A 52 4.28 0.63 11.95
N SER A 53 3.36 -0.08 11.29
CA SER A 53 2.28 0.53 10.52
C SER A 53 1.37 1.39 11.42
N GLU A 54 1.06 0.91 12.64
CA GLU A 54 0.27 1.64 13.62
C GLU A 54 0.97 2.91 14.11
N LEU A 55 2.29 2.82 14.32
CA LEU A 55 3.08 3.99 14.73
C LEU A 55 3.08 5.06 13.64
N ILE A 56 3.26 4.67 12.38
CA ILE A 56 3.23 5.59 11.22
C ILE A 56 1.86 6.23 11.10
N ALA A 57 0.80 5.43 11.14
CA ALA A 57 -0.58 5.91 11.04
C ALA A 57 -0.92 6.88 12.19
N LYS A 58 -0.59 6.50 13.44
CA LYS A 58 -0.82 7.33 14.62
C LYS A 58 -0.11 8.67 14.54
N LYS A 59 1.18 8.69 14.17
CA LYS A 59 1.95 9.93 13.99
C LYS A 59 1.34 10.83 12.91
N SER A 60 0.65 10.24 11.96
CA SER A 60 0.03 10.93 10.83
C SER A 60 -1.45 11.24 11.05
N GLY A 61 -2.03 10.94 12.22
CA GLY A 61 -3.47 11.15 12.45
C GLY A 61 -4.40 10.27 11.59
N ILE A 62 -3.90 9.11 11.16
CA ILE A 62 -4.65 8.08 10.45
C ILE A 62 -5.12 7.04 11.46
N ILE A 63 -6.40 6.67 11.38
CA ILE A 63 -6.99 5.62 12.21
C ILE A 63 -6.94 4.32 11.42
N LEU A 64 -6.22 3.33 11.96
CA LEU A 64 -6.24 1.95 11.46
C LEU A 64 -7.24 1.14 12.27
N HIS A 65 -7.87 0.16 11.63
CA HIS A 65 -8.84 -0.74 12.25
C HIS A 65 -8.29 -2.16 12.40
N ASN A 66 -7.06 -2.29 12.90
CA ASN A 66 -6.49 -3.59 13.25
C ASN A 66 -7.19 -4.17 14.50
N SER A 67 -7.41 -5.48 14.52
CA SER A 67 -7.88 -6.27 15.65
C SER A 67 -7.07 -7.57 15.74
N GLU A 68 -7.32 -8.37 16.79
CA GLU A 68 -6.65 -9.68 16.94
C GLU A 68 -6.95 -10.65 15.79
N ASP A 69 -8.14 -10.55 15.21
CA ASP A 69 -8.63 -11.48 14.17
C ASP A 69 -8.61 -10.89 12.75
N ALA A 70 -8.41 -9.57 12.60
CA ALA A 70 -8.46 -8.89 11.31
C ALA A 70 -7.52 -7.69 11.24
N LEU A 71 -6.67 -7.65 10.22
CA LEU A 71 -5.80 -6.50 9.96
C LEU A 71 -6.46 -5.53 8.98
N ASP A 72 -6.19 -4.24 9.16
CA ASP A 72 -6.51 -3.20 8.21
C ASP A 72 -5.76 -3.46 6.89
N GLN A 73 -6.43 -3.25 5.75
CA GLN A 73 -5.84 -3.52 4.44
C GLN A 73 -4.58 -2.68 4.19
N ARG A 74 -4.49 -1.48 4.78
CA ARG A 74 -3.28 -0.63 4.73
C ARG A 74 -2.10 -1.29 5.44
N THR A 75 -2.35 -1.93 6.58
CA THR A 75 -1.35 -2.71 7.34
C THR A 75 -0.85 -3.90 6.53
N VAL A 76 -1.77 -4.64 5.89
CA VAL A 76 -1.44 -5.81 5.07
C VAL A 76 -0.56 -5.43 3.89
N LEU A 77 -0.97 -4.41 3.11
CA LEU A 77 -0.21 -3.95 1.95
C LEU A 77 1.16 -3.40 2.34
N TYR A 78 1.25 -2.61 3.41
CA TYR A 78 2.54 -2.16 3.95
C TYR A 78 3.45 -3.35 4.28
N GLY A 79 2.93 -4.36 4.96
CA GLY A 79 3.70 -5.55 5.33
C GLY A 79 4.24 -6.29 4.11
N ILE A 80 3.38 -6.54 3.11
CA ILE A 80 3.78 -7.18 1.85
C ILE A 80 4.90 -6.38 1.18
N LEU A 81 4.69 -5.08 0.96
CA LEU A 81 5.67 -4.19 0.34
C LEU A 81 7.00 -4.16 1.10
N ARG A 82 6.94 -4.18 2.43
CA ARG A 82 8.13 -4.11 3.29
C ARG A 82 8.95 -5.40 3.31
N THR A 83 8.28 -6.54 3.10
CA THR A 83 8.89 -7.88 3.06
C THR A 83 9.20 -8.36 1.66
N ASP A 84 8.81 -7.60 0.63
CA ASP A 84 9.11 -7.96 -0.74
C ASP A 84 10.62 -7.90 -1.00
N THR A 85 11.24 -9.08 -1.07
CA THR A 85 12.66 -9.26 -1.31
C THR A 85 13.02 -9.22 -2.79
N ASN A 86 12.04 -9.11 -3.69
CA ASN A 86 12.27 -9.17 -5.14
C ASN A 86 11.63 -7.97 -5.87
N PRO A 87 11.97 -6.73 -5.47
CA PRO A 87 11.43 -5.56 -6.14
C PRO A 87 11.91 -5.51 -7.59
N GLY A 88 11.02 -5.27 -8.55
CA GLY A 88 11.35 -5.26 -9.98
C GLY A 88 12.54 -4.35 -10.36
N GLU A 89 13.03 -4.50 -11.60
CA GLU A 89 14.35 -4.01 -12.07
C GLU A 89 14.64 -2.50 -11.89
N LYS A 90 13.64 -1.66 -11.60
CA LYS A 90 13.79 -0.19 -11.69
C LYS A 90 13.55 0.59 -10.39
N TYR A 91 12.85 0.03 -9.40
CA TYR A 91 12.57 0.72 -8.13
C TYR A 91 12.55 -0.30 -6.99
N HIS A 92 13.64 -0.33 -6.22
CA HIS A 92 13.76 -1.28 -5.13
C HIS A 92 12.92 -0.80 -3.93
N HIS A 93 11.84 -1.51 -3.59
CA HIS A 93 11.09 -1.30 -2.34
C HIS A 93 12.01 -1.29 -1.10
N GLY A 94 13.15 -1.99 -1.16
CA GLY A 94 14.20 -1.97 -0.14
C GLY A 94 14.95 -0.63 0.02
N GLN A 95 14.77 0.33 -0.89
CA GLN A 95 15.34 1.68 -0.79
C GLN A 95 14.35 2.71 -0.24
N MET A 96 13.08 2.34 -0.10
CA MET A 96 12.05 3.21 0.46
C MET A 96 12.05 3.14 1.99
N SER A 97 11.84 4.28 2.64
CA SER A 97 11.52 4.36 4.06
C SER A 97 10.18 3.70 4.36
N ASP A 98 9.94 3.35 5.62
CA ASP A 98 8.66 2.77 6.02
C ASP A 98 7.48 3.71 5.74
N GLN A 99 7.68 5.03 5.83
CA GLN A 99 6.67 6.02 5.48
C GLN A 99 6.38 6.03 3.97
N GLU A 100 7.39 5.91 3.12
CA GLU A 100 7.19 5.81 1.67
C GLU A 100 6.46 4.52 1.30
N LEU A 101 6.83 3.38 1.89
CA LEU A 101 6.13 2.11 1.69
C LEU A 101 4.67 2.18 2.18
N PHE A 102 4.44 2.83 3.31
CA PHE A 102 3.08 3.07 3.80
C PHE A 102 2.30 4.02 2.87
N ALA A 103 2.96 5.01 2.26
CA ALA A 103 2.34 5.88 1.25
C ALA A 103 1.94 5.07 0.00
N GLU A 104 2.78 4.14 -0.46
CA GLU A 104 2.44 3.25 -1.58
C GLU A 104 1.20 2.40 -1.29
N ALA A 105 1.07 1.86 -0.08
CA ALA A 105 -0.12 1.14 0.34
C ALA A 105 -1.39 2.01 0.27
N LEU A 106 -1.30 3.29 0.68
CA LEU A 106 -2.42 4.24 0.58
C LEU A 106 -2.78 4.55 -0.87
N ARG A 107 -1.79 4.74 -1.74
CA ARG A 107 -2.00 4.97 -3.19
C ARG A 107 -2.67 3.77 -3.85
N MET A 108 -2.25 2.54 -3.51
CA MET A 108 -2.84 1.31 -4.02
C MET A 108 -4.32 1.16 -3.63
N LEU A 109 -4.70 1.73 -2.48
CA LEU A 109 -6.08 1.75 -1.99
C LEU A 109 -6.84 3.01 -2.37
N GLY A 110 -6.27 3.91 -3.17
CA GLY A 110 -6.89 5.18 -3.50
C GLY A 110 -7.24 6.07 -2.30
N ASP A 111 -6.63 5.84 -1.13
CA ASP A 111 -6.93 6.57 0.13
C ASP A 111 -6.20 7.92 0.13
N ALA A 112 -6.68 8.83 -0.73
CA ALA A 112 -6.09 10.15 -0.93
C ALA A 112 -6.10 11.01 0.35
N ASP A 113 -7.12 10.88 1.18
CA ASP A 113 -7.24 11.64 2.44
C ASP A 113 -6.17 11.21 3.45
N SER A 114 -5.99 9.91 3.65
CA SER A 114 -4.93 9.40 4.53
C SER A 114 -3.54 9.68 3.94
N LEU A 115 -3.38 9.57 2.62
CA LEU A 115 -2.14 9.90 1.93
C LEU A 115 -1.73 11.36 2.19
N LYS A 116 -2.69 12.29 2.08
CA LYS A 116 -2.45 13.69 2.39
C LYS A 116 -1.99 13.89 3.84
N LYS A 117 -2.68 13.26 4.80
CA LYS A 117 -2.31 13.32 6.22
C LYS A 117 -0.90 12.80 6.50
N LEU A 118 -0.51 11.71 5.82
CA LEU A 118 0.84 11.17 5.89
C LEU A 118 1.86 12.16 5.35
N ILE A 119 1.64 12.72 4.15
CA ILE A 119 2.55 13.69 3.55
C ILE A 119 2.73 14.91 4.45
N ASP A 120 1.63 15.48 4.96
CA ASP A 120 1.66 16.65 5.84
C ASP A 120 2.41 16.38 7.16
N ALA A 121 2.36 15.16 7.68
CA ALA A 121 3.01 14.77 8.93
C ALA A 121 4.53 14.51 8.77
N HIS A 122 5.02 14.27 7.56
CA HIS A 122 6.43 13.93 7.29
C HIS A 122 7.05 14.82 6.18
N PRO A 123 7.12 16.15 6.36
CA PRO A 123 7.59 17.08 5.33
C PRO A 123 9.08 16.92 4.95
N ASN A 124 9.88 16.26 5.81
CA ASN A 124 11.29 15.97 5.51
C ASN A 124 11.46 14.74 4.61
N ILE A 125 10.44 13.86 4.56
CA ILE A 125 10.42 12.66 3.72
C ILE A 125 9.71 12.98 2.40
N PHE A 126 8.60 13.71 2.49
CA PHE A 126 7.82 14.18 1.35
C PHE A 126 7.98 15.69 1.21
N PRO A 127 9.10 16.18 0.64
CA PRO A 127 9.30 17.60 0.48
C PRO A 127 8.18 18.19 -0.40
N PRO A 128 7.67 19.39 -0.06
CA PRO A 128 6.70 20.05 -0.89
C PRO A 128 7.29 20.28 -2.29
N ILE A 129 6.49 19.99 -3.32
CA ILE A 129 6.85 20.33 -4.70
C ILE A 129 7.00 21.85 -4.76
N LYS A 130 8.24 22.33 -4.91
CA LYS A 130 8.50 23.73 -5.18
C LYS A 130 8.11 23.98 -6.63
N ASN A 131 6.98 24.65 -6.84
CA ASN A 131 6.66 25.20 -8.16
C ASN A 131 7.57 26.42 -8.34
N GLU A 132 8.67 26.26 -9.07
CA GLU A 132 9.46 27.36 -9.64
C GLU A 132 8.89 27.78 -11.00
#